data_AF-A0A974BKA5-F1
#
_entry.id   AF-A0A974BKA5-F1
#
_cell.length_a   1.000
_cell.length_b   1.000
_cell.length_c   1.000
_cell.angle_alpha   90.00
_cell.angle_beta   90.00
_cell.angle_gamma   90.00
#
_symmetry.space_group_name_H-M   'P 1'
#
loop_
_entity.id
_entity.type
_entity.pdbx_description
1 polymer ?
#
loop_
_entity_poly.entity_id
_entity_poly.type
_entity_poly.pdbx_seq_one_letter_code
_entity_poly.pdbx_strand_id
1 'polypeptide(L)' 'MIKLFIIPIIFMIVAYFTAPLIGPEVEGAATFFLVAIGAGLGVLLNQFIFPKKSKSKNDNT' A
#
# COMPACT_ATOMS: atom_id res chain seq x y z
N MET A 1 11.61 -11.54 -1.22
CA MET A 1 10.23 -11.20 -1.65
C MET A 1 9.44 -10.44 -0.57
N ILE A 2 9.62 -10.74 0.72
CA ILE A 2 8.91 -10.08 1.84
C ILE A 2 9.07 -8.54 1.90
N LYS A 3 10.23 -7.99 1.52
CA LYS A 3 10.51 -6.54 1.59
C LYS A 3 9.60 -5.69 0.70
N LEU A 4 9.01 -6.27 -0.35
CA LEU A 4 8.14 -5.57 -1.29
C LEU A 4 6.71 -5.35 -0.75
N PHE A 5 6.34 -5.95 0.39
CA PHE A 5 4.99 -5.80 0.95
C PHE A 5 4.95 -5.02 2.26
N ILE A 6 6.10 -4.60 2.78
CA ILE A 6 6.19 -3.88 4.06
C ILE A 6 5.49 -2.51 3.99
N ILE A 7 5.65 -1.77 2.89
CA ILE A 7 5.04 -0.45 2.73
C ILE A 7 3.50 -0.55 2.66
N PRO A 8 2.89 -1.39 1.79
CA PRO A 8 1.43 -1.58 1.77
C PRO A 8 0.85 -1.98 3.12
N ILE A 9 1.51 -2.89 3.85
CA ILE A 9 1.04 -3.39 5.14
C ILE A 9 1.06 -2.27 6.19
N ILE A 10 2.12 -1.47 6.24
CA ILE A 10 2.21 -0.33 7.17
C ILE A 10 1.10 0.68 6.88
N PHE A 11 0.88 1.04 5.62
CA PHE A 11 -0.18 1.97 5.24
C PHE A 11 -1.58 1.44 5.59
N MET A 12 -1.81 0.13 5.42
CA MET A 12 -3.06 -0.51 5.80
C MET A 12 -3.31 -0.43 7.31
N ILE A 13 -2.29 -0.71 8.12
CA ILE A 13 -2.35 -0.62 9.58
C ILE A 13 -2.62 0.83 10.01
N VAL A 14 -1.87 1.78 9.46
CA VAL A 14 -2.05 3.21 9.78
C VAL A 14 -3.47 3.65 9.44
N ALA A 15 -3.97 3.33 8.25
CA ALA A 15 -5.34 3.70 7.84
C ALA A 15 -6.42 3.11 8.76
N TYR A 16 -6.22 1.89 9.28
CA TYR A 16 -7.16 1.28 10.22
C TYR A 16 -7.17 2.02 11.57
N PHE A 17 -6.00 2.39 12.09
CA PHE A 17 -5.90 3.13 13.35
C PHE A 17 -6.30 4.59 13.23
N THR A 18 -6.14 5.21 12.06
CA THR A 18 -6.51 6.62 11.83
C THR A 18 -7.96 6.81 11.41
N ALA A 19 -8.61 5.80 10.82
CA ALA A 19 -10.02 5.91 10.41
C ALA A 19 -10.97 6.38 11.54
N PRO A 20 -10.87 5.88 12.79
CA PRO A 20 -11.71 6.37 13.90
C PRO A 20 -11.42 7.81 14.33
N LEU A 21 -10.23 8.36 14.00
CA LEU A 21 -9.89 9.76 14.30
C LEU A 21 -10.54 10.75 13.33
N ILE A 22 -11.02 10.29 12.18
CA ILE A 22 -11.62 11.17 11.16
C ILE A 22 -13.03 11.59 11.57
N GLY A 23 -13.78 10.71 12.25
CA GLY A 23 -15.11 11.00 12.78
C GLY A 23 -15.99 9.74 12.86
N PRO A 24 -17.11 9.79 13.62
CA PRO A 24 -18.04 8.66 13.77
C PRO A 24 -18.68 8.23 12.44
N GLU A 25 -18.76 9.11 11.44
CA GLU A 25 -19.25 8.83 10.09
C GLU A 25 -18.39 7.81 9.32
N VAL A 26 -17.16 7.57 9.76
CA VAL A 26 -16.23 6.65 9.10
C VAL A 26 -16.39 5.22 9.63
N GLU A 27 -17.21 4.98 10.65
CA GLU A 27 -17.40 3.64 11.22
C GLU A 27 -17.98 2.62 10.22
N GLY A 28 -17.56 1.36 10.37
CA GLY A 28 -18.04 0.26 9.55
C GLY A 28 -17.47 0.27 8.13
N ALA A 29 -18.34 0.36 7.12
CA ALA A 29 -17.97 0.19 5.71
C ALA A 29 -16.98 1.24 5.21
N ALA A 30 -17.05 2.46 5.73
CA ALA A 30 -16.15 3.55 5.35
C ALA A 30 -14.71 3.32 5.83
N THR A 31 -14.50 2.75 7.03
CA THR A 31 -13.18 2.29 7.50
C THR A 31 -12.57 1.28 6.53
N PHE A 32 -13.33 0.26 6.09
CA PHE A 32 -12.80 -0.73 5.14
C PHE A 32 -12.39 -0.10 3.81
N PHE A 33 -13.16 0.88 3.33
CA PHE A 33 -12.83 1.62 2.12
C PHE A 33 -11.54 2.46 2.29
N LEU A 34 -11.38 3.14 3.43
CA LEU A 34 -10.18 3.92 3.77
C LEU A 34 -8.93 3.03 3.88
N VAL A 35 -9.08 1.86 4.50
CA VAL A 35 -8.02 0.86 4.61
C VAL A 35 -7.63 0.32 3.23
N ALA A 36 -8.61 0.05 2.36
CA ALA A 36 -8.35 -0.38 0.98
C ALA A 36 -7.62 0.70 0.15
N ILE A 37 -8.00 1.98 0.32
CA ILE A 37 -7.27 3.11 -0.28
C ILE A 37 -5.84 3.17 0.24
N GLY A 38 -5.64 3.06 1.56
CA GLY A 38 -4.31 3.05 2.17
C GLY A 38 -3.42 1.94 1.61
N ALA A 39 -3.95 0.73 1.49
CA ALA A 39 -3.23 -0.40 0.87
C ALA A 39 -2.91 -0.12 -0.62
N GLY A 40 -3.86 0.40 -1.40
CA GLY A 40 -3.66 0.76 -2.81
C GLY A 40 -2.57 1.82 -3.02
N LEU A 41 -2.59 2.88 -2.21
CA LEU A 41 -1.53 3.90 -2.20
C LEU A 41 -0.18 3.33 -1.78
N GLY A 42 -0.16 2.45 -0.77
CA GLY A 42 1.05 1.77 -0.34
C GLY A 42 1.65 0.87 -1.43
N VAL A 43 0.81 0.20 -2.23
CA VAL A 43 1.26 -0.57 -3.40
C VAL A 43 1.85 0.33 -4.47
N LEU A 44 1.18 1.44 -4.80
CA LEU A 44 1.68 2.44 -5.76
C LEU A 44 3.04 2.99 -5.33
N LEU A 45 3.15 3.50 -4.09
CA LEU A 45 4.40 4.03 -3.54
C LEU A 45 5.51 2.98 -3.54
N ASN A 46 5.19 1.75 -3.21
CA ASN A 46 6.15 0.66 -3.24
C ASN A 46 6.63 0.33 -4.66
N GLN A 47 5.79 0.45 -5.69
CA GLN A 47 6.23 0.36 -7.09
C GLN A 47 7.09 1.55 -7.52
N PHE A 48 6.82 2.76 -7.03
CA PHE A 48 7.64 3.94 -7.29
C PHE A 48 9.01 3.88 -6.61
N ILE A 49 9.08 3.42 -5.36
CA ILE A 49 10.32 3.34 -4.56
C ILE A 49 11.16 2.11 -4.97
N PHE A 50 10.50 0.99 -5.22
CA PHE A 50 11.13 -0.24 -5.68
C PHE A 50 10.58 -0.60 -7.07
N PRO A 51 10.90 0.21 -8.10
CA PRO A 51 10.54 -0.16 -9.46
C PRO A 51 11.15 -1.52 -9.70
N LYS A 52 10.30 -2.49 -10.11
CA LYS A 52 10.76 -3.82 -10.50
C LYS A 52 11.90 -3.57 -11.47
N LYS A 53 13.16 -3.86 -11.07
CA LYS A 53 14.27 -3.83 -12.02
C LYS A 53 13.82 -4.75 -13.13
N SER A 54 13.47 -4.16 -14.27
CA SER A 54 13.41 -4.87 -15.52
C SER A 54 14.76 -5.56 -15.58
N LYS A 55 14.77 -6.88 -15.42
CA LYS A 55 15.88 -7.65 -15.95
C LYS A 55 15.78 -7.39 -17.44
N SER A 56 16.43 -6.32 -17.90
CA SER A 56 16.92 -6.26 -19.26
C SER A 56 17.83 -7.46 -19.34
N LYS A 57 17.25 -8.54 -19.84
CA LYS A 57 17.96 -9.75 -20.17
C LYS A 57 18.94 -9.27 -21.23
N ASN A 58 20.19 -9.10 -20.83
CA ASN A 58 21.29 -8.94 -21.76
C ASN A 58 21.51 -10.30 -22.42
N ASP A 59 20.52 -10.70 -23.21
CA ASP A 59 20.67 -11.70 -24.24
C ASP A 59 20.97 -10.89 -25.49
N ASN A 60 22.25 -10.74 -25.80
CA ASN A 60 22.80 -11.07 -27.12
C ASN A 60 24.25 -10.60 -27.18
N THR A 61 25.12 -11.61 -27.37
CA THR A 61 26.31 -11.60 -28.24
C THR A 61 27.43 -10.62 -27.93
#